data_AF-A0A7J2RX73-F1
#
_entry.id   AF-A0A7J2RX73-F1
#
_cell.length_a   1.000
_cell.length_b   1.000
_cell.length_c   1.000
_cell.angle_alpha   90.00
_cell.angle_beta   90.00
_cell.angle_gamma   90.00
#
_symmetry.space_group_name_H-M   'P 1'
#
loop_
_entity.id
_entity.type
_entity.pdbx_description
1 polymer ?
#
loop_
_entity_poly.entity_id
_entity_poly.type
_entity_poly.pdbx_seq_one_letter_code
_entity_poly.pdbx_strand_id
1 'polypeptide(L)'
;MLKEEILEGLRAAVAKGEPLRKAMMSFYNAGYSKKDIEESARALQTPQFQQTQPIRQPVTIPTTSPVQKPQPFQPAYVQPLQPLQLQPPVPVQPVQSLYIQSPSGTIQKVSGYGEKPRPFSVIITFILIFFLLSLIGVLIAIFLFKDELAEFFNGIL
;
A
#
# COMPACT_ATOMS: atom_id res chain seq x y z
N MET A 1 -25.90 -0.87 -8.34
CA MET A 1 -25.89 -2.34 -8.43
C MET A 1 -24.65 -2.81 -7.70
N LEU A 2 -24.79 -3.74 -6.75
CA LEU A 2 -23.64 -4.22 -5.99
C LEU A 2 -22.64 -4.86 -6.96
N LYS A 3 -21.38 -4.45 -6.88
CA LYS A 3 -20.31 -4.99 -7.70
C LYS A 3 -19.73 -6.21 -7.01
N GLU A 4 -20.25 -7.38 -7.36
CA GLU A 4 -19.85 -8.69 -6.83
C GLU A 4 -18.33 -8.91 -6.93
N GLU A 5 -17.72 -8.45 -8.03
CA GLU A 5 -16.27 -8.47 -8.25
C GLU A 5 -15.48 -7.73 -7.15
N ILE A 6 -15.98 -6.58 -6.68
CA ILE A 6 -15.33 -5.78 -5.63
C ILE A 6 -15.52 -6.47 -4.28
N LEU A 7 -16.72 -7.01 -4.02
CA LEU A 7 -17.01 -7.72 -2.78
C LEU A 7 -16.12 -8.95 -2.62
N GLU A 8 -16.03 -9.79 -3.66
CA GLU A 8 -15.18 -10.99 -3.65
C GLU A 8 -13.71 -10.65 -3.54
N GLY A 9 -13.25 -9.61 -4.26
CA GLY A 9 -11.88 -9.18 -4.20
C GLY A 9 -11.48 -8.56 -2.85
N LEU A 10 -12.36 -7.75 -2.23
CA LEU A 10 -12.18 -7.25 -0.86
C LEU A 10 -12.16 -8.42 0.14
N ARG A 11 -13.05 -9.40 -0.01
CA ARG A 11 -13.08 -10.61 0.84
C ARG A 11 -11.79 -11.40 0.72
N ALA A 12 -11.29 -11.61 -0.49
CA ALA A 12 -10.05 -12.35 -0.73
C ALA A 12 -8.83 -11.62 -0.13
N ALA A 13 -8.76 -10.28 -0.27
CA ALA A 13 -7.68 -9.49 0.32
C ALA A 13 -7.69 -9.53 1.86
N VAL A 14 -8.87 -9.37 2.47
CA VAL A 14 -9.03 -9.45 3.93
C VAL A 14 -8.73 -10.87 4.44
N ALA A 15 -9.17 -11.91 3.72
CA ALA A 15 -8.86 -13.31 4.06
C ALA A 15 -7.35 -13.61 3.99
N LYS A 16 -6.61 -12.91 3.12
CA LYS A 16 -5.13 -12.97 3.06
C LYS A 16 -4.44 -12.18 4.20
N GLY A 17 -5.20 -11.51 5.06
CA GLY A 17 -4.69 -10.69 6.15
C GLY A 17 -4.35 -9.25 5.76
N GLU A 18 -4.72 -8.80 4.55
CA GLU A 18 -4.56 -7.40 4.19
C GLU A 18 -5.59 -6.53 4.92
N PRO A 19 -5.21 -5.34 5.42
CA PRO A 19 -6.18 -4.45 6.04
C PRO A 19 -7.21 -4.00 4.99
N LEU A 20 -8.49 -4.02 5.34
CA LEU A 20 -9.61 -3.64 4.46
C LEU A 20 -9.36 -2.28 3.79
N ARG A 21 -8.82 -1.34 4.58
CA ARG A 21 -8.24 -0.06 4.15
C ARG A 21 -7.44 -0.20 2.82
N LYS A 22 -6.40 -1.03 2.85
CA LYS A 22 -5.44 -1.20 1.74
C LYS A 22 -6.13 -1.83 0.54
N ALA A 23 -6.97 -2.83 0.76
CA ALA A 23 -7.73 -3.47 -0.31
C ALA A 23 -8.65 -2.47 -1.03
N MET A 24 -9.40 -1.64 -0.29
CA MET A 24 -10.23 -0.57 -0.86
C MET A 24 -9.41 0.41 -1.73
N MET A 25 -8.19 0.73 -1.30
CA MET A 25 -7.29 1.62 -2.06
C MET A 25 -6.84 0.99 -3.39
N SER A 26 -6.57 -0.32 -3.42
CA SER A 26 -6.23 -1.03 -4.65
C SER A 26 -7.38 -0.96 -5.68
N PHE A 27 -8.63 -1.14 -5.24
CA PHE A 27 -9.80 -0.99 -6.13
C PHE A 27 -9.96 0.46 -6.60
N TYR A 28 -9.73 1.44 -5.74
CA TYR A 28 -9.78 2.84 -6.13
C TYR A 28 -8.75 3.17 -7.23
N ASN A 29 -7.52 2.69 -7.05
CA ASN A 29 -6.45 2.86 -8.05
C ASN A 29 -6.72 2.11 -9.36
N ALA A 30 -7.50 1.02 -9.30
CA ALA A 30 -7.95 0.28 -10.48
C ALA A 30 -9.13 0.96 -11.22
N GLY A 31 -9.59 2.13 -10.75
CA GLY A 31 -10.63 2.92 -11.40
C GLY A 31 -12.05 2.61 -10.95
N TYR A 32 -12.23 1.80 -9.90
CA TYR A 32 -13.55 1.55 -9.34
C TYR A 32 -14.07 2.77 -8.58
N SER A 33 -15.38 2.98 -8.64
CA SER A 33 -15.99 4.13 -7.98
C SER A 33 -15.92 3.99 -6.46
N LYS A 34 -15.61 5.09 -5.77
CA LYS A 34 -15.53 5.12 -4.30
C LYS A 34 -16.82 4.57 -3.66
N LYS A 35 -17.98 4.94 -4.22
CA LYS A 35 -19.29 4.49 -3.73
C LYS A 35 -19.42 2.97 -3.77
N ASP A 36 -19.07 2.35 -4.89
CA ASP A 36 -19.17 0.89 -5.05
C ASP A 36 -18.21 0.16 -4.11
N ILE A 37 -17.01 0.70 -3.90
CA ILE A 37 -16.02 0.15 -2.97
C ILE A 37 -16.53 0.20 -1.53
N GLU A 38 -17.09 1.33 -1.10
CA GLU A 38 -17.65 1.50 0.24
C GLU A 38 -18.89 0.64 0.47
N GLU A 39 -19.76 0.51 -0.54
CA GLU A 39 -20.96 -0.34 -0.48
C GLU A 39 -20.57 -1.82 -0.33
N SER A 40 -19.61 -2.30 -1.12
CA SER A 40 -19.07 -3.66 -0.99
C SER A 40 -18.33 -3.90 0.33
N ALA A 41 -17.55 -2.92 0.80
CA ALA A 41 -16.89 -3.00 2.11
C ALA A 41 -17.91 -3.08 3.26
N ARG A 42 -19.03 -2.36 3.16
CA ARG A 42 -20.12 -2.40 4.13
C ARG A 42 -20.85 -3.74 4.13
N ALA A 43 -21.06 -4.32 2.96
CA ALA A 43 -21.63 -5.67 2.84
C ALA A 43 -20.73 -6.73 3.51
N LEU A 44 -19.40 -6.59 3.42
CA LEU A 44 -18.44 -7.48 4.09
C LEU A 44 -18.51 -7.41 5.63
N GLN A 45 -18.83 -6.24 6.19
CA GLN A 45 -18.95 -6.04 7.63
C GLN A 45 -20.30 -6.50 8.19
N THR A 46 -21.27 -6.79 7.31
CA THR A 46 -22.56 -7.33 7.73
C THR A 46 -22.38 -8.80 8.14
N PRO A 47 -22.72 -9.21 9.37
CA PRO A 47 -22.42 -10.55 9.91
C PRO A 47 -23.00 -11.75 9.13
N GLN A 48 -23.87 -11.51 8.13
CA GLN A 48 -24.55 -12.59 7.40
C GLN A 48 -23.63 -13.39 6.44
N PHE A 49 -22.41 -12.94 6.14
CA PHE A 49 -21.49 -13.67 5.26
C PHE A 49 -20.41 -14.51 5.97
N GLN A 50 -20.49 -14.68 7.29
CA GLN A 50 -19.53 -15.49 8.04
C GLN A 50 -19.78 -17.01 8.01
N GLN A 51 -20.84 -17.50 7.35
CA GLN A 51 -21.11 -18.93 7.29
C GLN A 51 -20.70 -19.54 5.94
N THR A 52 -19.90 -20.60 6.04
CA THR A 52 -19.47 -21.55 4.99
C THR A 52 -18.41 -21.05 4.00
N GLN A 53 -17.14 -21.20 4.36
CA GLN A 53 -16.17 -21.73 3.39
C GLN A 53 -15.53 -23.00 3.98
N PRO A 54 -15.59 -24.14 3.28
CA PRO A 54 -14.81 -25.31 3.63
C PRO A 54 -13.32 -25.00 3.47
N ILE A 55 -12.55 -25.45 4.45
CA ILE A 55 -11.08 -25.40 4.52
C ILE A 55 -10.50 -25.91 3.19
N ARG A 56 -10.05 -25.01 2.32
CA ARG A 56 -9.17 -25.35 1.20
C ARG A 56 -7.73 -25.23 1.67
N GLN A 57 -6.99 -26.30 1.38
CA GLN A 57 -5.60 -26.55 1.69
C GLN A 57 -4.71 -25.32 1.44
N PRO A 58 -3.64 -25.13 2.26
CA PRO A 58 -2.69 -24.07 2.03
C PRO A 58 -1.97 -24.32 0.69
N VAL A 59 -2.40 -23.61 -0.36
CA VAL A 59 -1.54 -23.40 -1.52
C VAL A 59 -0.46 -22.43 -1.05
N THR A 60 0.74 -22.95 -0.82
CA THR A 60 1.97 -22.17 -0.71
C THR A 60 2.12 -21.34 -1.98
N ILE A 61 1.72 -20.08 -1.93
CA ILE A 61 2.11 -19.09 -2.93
C ILE A 61 3.51 -18.62 -2.52
N PRO A 62 4.56 -18.88 -3.30
CA PRO A 62 5.87 -18.32 -3.02
C PRO A 62 5.78 -16.79 -3.08
N THR A 63 6.15 -16.14 -1.98
CA THR A 63 6.38 -14.72 -1.84
C THR A 63 7.34 -14.25 -2.93
N THR A 64 6.82 -13.53 -3.93
CA THR A 64 7.64 -12.80 -4.90
C THR A 64 8.30 -11.62 -4.19
N SER A 65 9.58 -11.81 -3.89
CA SER A 65 10.56 -10.76 -3.59
C SER A 65 10.87 -9.96 -4.87
N PRO A 66 11.52 -8.77 -4.78
CA PRO A 66 11.45 -7.76 -5.82
C PRO A 66 12.34 -8.08 -7.03
N VAL A 67 11.80 -7.73 -8.20
CA VAL A 67 12.44 -7.51 -9.51
C VAL A 67 13.97 -7.66 -9.51
N GLN A 68 14.46 -8.84 -9.89
CA GLN A 68 15.81 -9.01 -10.41
C GLN A 68 15.81 -8.86 -11.94
N LYS A 69 16.82 -8.11 -12.39
CA LYS A 69 17.20 -7.79 -13.77
C LYS A 69 17.25 -9.05 -14.66
N PRO A 70 16.81 -8.98 -15.93
CA PRO A 70 16.70 -10.17 -16.80
C PRO A 70 18.07 -10.80 -17.10
N GLN A 71 18.23 -12.07 -16.74
CA GLN A 71 19.29 -12.95 -17.24
C GLN A 71 18.75 -13.81 -18.40
N PRO A 72 19.58 -14.13 -19.41
CA PRO A 72 19.18 -14.93 -20.56
C PRO A 72 19.00 -16.41 -20.19
N PHE A 73 17.92 -16.99 -20.74
CA PHE A 73 17.49 -18.37 -20.57
C PHE A 73 18.55 -19.39 -21.02
N GLN A 74 18.84 -20.38 -20.17
CA GLN A 74 19.44 -21.65 -20.59
C GLN A 74 18.37 -22.75 -20.53
N PRO A 75 18.26 -23.64 -21.53
CA PRO A 75 17.30 -24.74 -21.51
C PRO A 75 17.73 -25.81 -20.50
N ALA A 76 16.90 -26.05 -19.49
CA ALA A 76 17.07 -27.13 -18.51
C ALA A 76 16.58 -28.46 -19.09
N TYR A 77 17.46 -29.45 -19.04
CA TYR A 77 17.22 -30.86 -19.38
C TYR A 77 16.27 -31.48 -18.34
N VAL A 78 15.16 -32.04 -18.81
CA VAL A 78 14.19 -32.81 -18.05
C VAL A 78 14.81 -34.10 -17.53
N GLN A 79 14.83 -34.27 -16.21
CA GLN A 79 15.22 -35.50 -15.54
C GLN A 79 13.95 -36.36 -15.27
N PRO A 80 13.95 -37.67 -15.57
CA PRO A 80 12.76 -38.50 -15.40
C PRO A 80 12.42 -38.76 -13.92
N LEU A 81 11.13 -38.61 -13.59
CA LEU A 81 10.56 -38.84 -12.26
C LEU A 81 10.77 -40.28 -11.77
N GLN A 82 11.30 -40.43 -10.57
CA GLN A 82 11.27 -41.69 -9.81
C GLN A 82 9.86 -41.91 -9.23
N PRO A 83 9.35 -43.16 -9.21
CA PRO A 83 8.04 -43.47 -8.65
C PRO A 83 8.03 -43.29 -7.12
N LEU A 84 6.99 -42.58 -6.66
CA LEU A 84 6.69 -42.27 -5.26
C LEU A 84 6.41 -43.58 -4.49
N GLN A 85 7.27 -43.93 -3.53
CA GLN A 85 6.96 -45.00 -2.57
C GLN A 85 5.84 -44.53 -1.63
N LEU A 86 4.74 -45.28 -1.60
CA LEU A 86 3.65 -45.13 -0.64
C LEU A 86 4.17 -45.45 0.77
N GLN A 87 4.23 -44.43 1.62
CA GLN A 87 4.55 -44.56 3.03
C GLN A 87 3.25 -44.92 3.80
N PRO A 88 3.27 -45.90 4.74
CA PRO A 88 2.08 -46.29 5.49
C PRO A 88 1.58 -45.18 6.43
N PRO A 89 0.26 -45.15 6.74
CA PRO A 89 -0.35 -44.07 7.51
C PRO A 89 0.12 -44.06 8.96
N VAL A 90 0.62 -42.90 9.39
CA VAL A 90 1.02 -42.62 10.78
C VAL A 90 -0.24 -42.37 11.62
N PRO A 91 -0.36 -42.92 12.85
CA PRO A 91 -1.51 -42.67 13.71
C PRO A 91 -1.61 -41.20 14.12
N VAL A 92 -2.81 -40.65 13.93
CA VAL A 92 -3.18 -39.26 14.16
C VAL A 92 -3.07 -38.93 15.66
N GLN A 93 -2.12 -38.08 16.04
CA GLN A 93 -2.11 -37.46 17.36
C GLN A 93 -3.15 -36.32 17.40
N PRO A 94 -3.89 -36.14 18.51
CA PRO A 94 -4.83 -35.03 18.67
C PRO A 94 -4.04 -33.71 18.74
N VAL A 95 -4.20 -32.90 17.71
CA VAL A 95 -3.66 -31.53 17.65
C VAL A 95 -4.32 -30.71 18.76
N GLN A 96 -3.53 -30.33 19.76
CA GLN A 96 -3.91 -29.30 20.73
C GLN A 96 -4.13 -27.99 19.96
N SER A 97 -5.38 -27.53 19.94
CA SER A 97 -5.76 -26.24 19.41
C SER A 97 -5.05 -25.14 20.19
N LEU A 98 -4.01 -24.57 19.58
CA LEU A 98 -3.42 -23.31 19.95
C LEU A 98 -4.52 -22.24 19.86
N TYR A 99 -4.94 -21.72 21.01
CA TYR A 99 -5.75 -20.52 21.09
C TYR A 99 -4.98 -19.37 20.42
N ILE A 100 -5.29 -19.11 19.15
CA ILE A 100 -4.91 -17.86 18.51
C ILE A 100 -5.71 -16.77 19.23
N GLN A 101 -5.02 -16.03 20.09
CA GLN A 101 -5.51 -14.76 20.60
C GLN A 101 -5.78 -13.85 19.41
N SER A 102 -7.06 -13.67 19.09
CA SER A 102 -7.55 -12.64 18.19
C SER A 102 -7.01 -11.30 18.69
N PRO A 103 -6.19 -10.56 17.92
CA PRO A 103 -5.81 -9.22 18.33
C PRO A 103 -7.08 -8.39 18.43
N SER A 104 -7.30 -7.82 19.63
CA SER A 104 -8.43 -6.96 19.97
C SER A 104 -8.81 -6.05 18.81
N GLY A 105 -10.07 -6.16 18.40
CA GLY A 105 -10.67 -5.36 17.35
C GLY A 105 -10.53 -3.88 17.65
N THR A 106 -9.52 -3.24 17.06
CA THR A 106 -9.63 -1.84 16.71
C THR A 106 -10.74 -1.77 15.67
N ILE A 107 -11.92 -1.34 16.11
CA ILE A 107 -13.04 -0.98 15.25
C ILE A 107 -12.47 -0.06 14.15
N GLN A 108 -12.26 -0.63 12.97
CA GLN A 108 -11.63 0.06 11.86
C GLN A 108 -12.65 1.05 11.33
N LYS A 109 -12.53 2.31 11.76
CA LYS A 109 -13.38 3.41 11.32
C LYS A 109 -13.11 3.68 9.83
N VAL A 110 -13.84 2.96 8.97
CA VAL A 110 -13.73 3.00 7.50
C VAL A 110 -14.27 4.29 6.86
N SER A 111 -14.73 5.26 7.67
CA SER A 111 -15.39 6.49 7.21
C SER A 111 -14.46 7.53 6.57
N GLY A 112 -13.14 7.32 6.60
CA GLY A 112 -12.13 8.32 6.19
C GLY A 112 -11.49 8.07 4.82
N TYR A 113 -12.13 7.29 3.95
CA TYR A 113 -11.64 7.14 2.58
C TYR A 113 -12.05 8.34 1.75
N GLY A 114 -11.09 9.11 1.25
CA GLY A 114 -11.37 10.27 0.40
C GLY A 114 -11.48 11.60 1.12
N GLU A 115 -10.98 11.73 2.35
CA GLU A 115 -10.50 13.05 2.77
C GLU A 115 -9.40 13.46 1.78
N LYS A 116 -9.72 14.46 0.96
CA LYS A 116 -8.77 15.10 0.06
C LYS A 116 -7.55 15.47 0.91
N PRO A 117 -6.33 14.97 0.60
CA PRO A 117 -5.15 15.32 1.38
C PRO A 117 -5.11 16.84 1.48
N ARG A 118 -5.01 17.36 2.71
CA ARG A 118 -4.93 18.81 2.96
C ARG A 118 -3.87 19.39 2.02
N PRO A 119 -4.11 20.55 1.39
CA PRO A 119 -3.25 21.08 0.33
C PRO A 119 -1.94 21.66 0.92
N PHE A 120 -1.20 20.87 1.70
CA PHE A 120 0.12 21.24 2.20
C PHE A 120 1.07 21.59 1.04
N SER A 121 0.87 20.98 -0.14
CA SER A 121 1.61 21.34 -1.36
C SER A 121 1.40 22.79 -1.78
N VAL A 122 0.22 23.38 -1.57
CA VAL A 122 -0.06 24.77 -1.96
C VAL A 122 0.72 25.74 -1.08
N ILE A 123 0.79 25.48 0.22
CA ILE A 123 1.56 26.31 1.17
C ILE A 123 3.05 26.26 0.82
N ILE A 124 3.57 25.07 0.53
CA ILE A 124 4.98 24.89 0.11
C ILE A 124 5.27 25.67 -1.17
N THR A 125 4.37 25.65 -2.16
CA THR A 125 4.52 26.42 -3.39
C THR A 125 4.58 27.93 -3.12
N PHE A 126 3.73 28.46 -2.25
CA PHE A 126 3.77 29.88 -1.88
C PHE A 126 5.08 30.26 -1.19
N ILE A 127 5.58 29.43 -0.28
CA ILE A 127 6.87 29.65 0.39
C ILE A 127 8.01 29.67 -0.65
N LEU A 128 8.00 28.75 -1.60
CA LEU A 128 9.03 28.65 -2.63
C LEU A 128 9.05 29.89 -3.55
N ILE A 129 7.87 30.37 -3.96
CA ILE A 129 7.73 31.58 -4.79
C ILE A 129 8.20 32.82 -4.02
N PHE A 130 7.82 32.93 -2.75
CA PHE A 130 8.27 34.03 -1.90
C PHE A 130 9.81 34.05 -1.77
N PHE A 131 10.42 32.89 -1.53
CA PHE A 131 11.87 32.78 -1.42
C PHE A 131 12.56 33.14 -2.74
N LEU A 132 12.01 32.71 -3.88
CA LEU A 132 12.52 33.02 -5.20
C LEU A 132 12.50 34.53 -5.47
N LEU A 133 11.38 35.20 -5.18
CA LEU A 133 11.26 36.66 -5.34
C LEU A 133 12.20 37.41 -4.38
N SER A 134 12.34 36.93 -3.14
CA SER A 134 13.27 37.51 -2.17
C SER A 134 14.72 37.44 -2.64
N LEU A 135 15.15 36.29 -3.16
CA LEU A 135 16.50 36.11 -3.74
C LEU A 135 16.76 37.06 -4.91
N ILE A 136 15.80 37.20 -5.82
CA ILE A 136 15.90 38.15 -6.94
C ILE A 136 16.00 39.58 -6.41
N GLY A 137 15.18 39.95 -5.43
CA GLY A 137 15.21 41.27 -4.80
C GLY A 137 16.56 41.60 -4.17
N VAL A 138 17.15 40.65 -3.43
CA VAL A 138 18.50 40.80 -2.86
C VAL A 138 19.55 40.97 -3.96
N LEU A 139 19.45 40.18 -5.06
CA LEU A 139 20.37 40.29 -6.19
C LEU A 139 20.30 41.69 -6.85
N ILE A 140 19.08 42.20 -7.06
CA ILE A 140 18.86 43.55 -7.60
C ILE A 140 19.40 44.61 -6.65
N ALA A 141 19.17 44.46 -5.34
CA ALA A 141 19.69 45.39 -4.35
C ALA A 141 21.22 45.42 -4.36
N ILE A 142 21.89 44.26 -4.41
CA ILE A 142 23.36 44.21 -4.54
C ILE A 142 23.83 44.92 -5.81
N PHE A 143 23.11 44.76 -6.92
CA PHE A 143 23.50 45.38 -8.19
C PHE A 143 23.31 46.91 -8.18
N LEU A 144 22.22 47.39 -7.58
CA LEU A 144 21.92 48.83 -7.45
C LEU A 144 22.82 49.53 -6.44
N PHE A 145 23.11 48.86 -5.32
CA PHE A 145 23.91 49.42 -4.22
C PHE A 145 25.37 48.93 -4.25
N LYS A 146 25.87 48.47 -5.39
CA LYS A 146 27.21 47.85 -5.48
C LYS A 146 28.31 48.82 -5.04
N ASP A 147 28.15 50.11 -5.33
CA ASP A 147 29.16 51.13 -5.11
C ASP A 147 29.12 51.56 -3.62
N GLU A 148 27.94 51.73 -3.05
CA GLU A 148 27.72 51.98 -1.62
C GLU A 148 28.17 50.79 -0.75
N LEU A 149 27.94 49.56 -1.21
CA LEU A 149 28.43 48.36 -0.53
C LEU A 149 29.96 48.32 -0.56
N ALA A 150 30.58 48.60 -1.70
CA ALA A 150 32.04 48.64 -1.81
C ALA A 150 32.64 49.73 -0.89
N GLU A 151 32.04 50.92 -0.85
CA GLU A 151 32.46 52.00 0.05
C GLU A 151 32.27 51.62 1.52
N PHE A 152 31.15 51.00 1.89
CA PHE A 152 30.88 50.51 3.24
C PHE A 152 31.92 49.48 3.71
N PHE A 153 32.29 48.54 2.85
CA PHE A 153 33.33 47.54 3.18
C PHE A 153 34.72 48.17 3.27
N ASN A 154 35.06 49.11 2.39
CA ASN A 154 36.32 49.85 2.47
C ASN A 154 36.41 50.76 3.71
N GLY A 155 35.27 51.17 4.28
CA GLY A 155 35.22 51.93 5.53
C GLY A 155 35.34 51.08 6.80
N ILE A 156 35.09 49.76 6.71
CA ILE A 156 35.19 48.82 7.84
C ILE A 156 36.54 48.10 7.88
N LEU A 157 37.13 47.81 6.72
CA LEU A 157 38.40 47.08 6.59
C LEU A 157 39.61 48.03 6.72
#